data_AF-A0A497DRB5-F1
#
_entry.id   AF-A0A497DRB5-F1
#
_cell.length_a   1.000
_cell.length_b   1.000
_cell.length_c   1.000
_cell.angle_alpha   90.00
_cell.angle_beta   90.00
_cell.angle_gamma   90.00
#
_symmetry.space_group_name_H-M   'P 1'
#
loop_
_entity.id
_entity.type
_entity.pdbx_description
1 polymer ?
#
loop_
_entity_poly.entity_id
_entity_poly.type
_entity_poly.pdbx_seq_one_letter_code
_entity_poly.pdbx_strand_id
1 'polypeptide(L)'
;MKRSIIIAVLAVLVTATIVVWMLYSEGSISGKAIGMGSIQLVVLAFAALVVYRRWTAAKNKLPAEDEMSKSILRRGAATSYYVSMYMWLAFMFFEERIDLERSTMIGAGILGMAIIYALSWIYHMYIRRSHD
;
A
#
# COMPACT_ATOMS: atom_id res chain seq x y z
N MET A 1 -1.05 -4.02 -21.80
CA MET A 1 -0.55 -5.37 -21.41
C MET A 1 0.81 -5.33 -20.71
N LYS A 2 1.86 -4.69 -21.29
CA LYS A 2 3.21 -4.62 -20.67
C LYS A 2 3.22 -4.08 -19.21
N ARG A 3 2.44 -3.03 -18.92
CA ARG A 3 2.32 -2.45 -17.56
C ARG A 3 1.62 -3.37 -16.56
N SER A 4 0.65 -4.17 -17.02
CA SER A 4 -0.05 -5.14 -16.17
C SER A 4 0.85 -6.31 -15.78
N ILE A 5 1.74 -6.72 -16.69
CA ILE A 5 2.75 -7.75 -16.43
C ILE A 5 3.75 -7.27 -15.37
N ILE A 6 4.22 -6.02 -15.46
CA ILE A 6 5.13 -5.44 -14.45
C ILE A 6 4.50 -5.46 -13.05
N ILE A 7 3.23 -5.07 -12.94
CA ILE A 7 2.51 -5.07 -11.65
C ILE A 7 2.33 -6.50 -11.13
N ALA A 8 2.04 -7.47 -12.01
CA ALA A 8 1.93 -8.87 -11.63
C ALA A 8 3.27 -9.45 -11.16
N VAL A 9 4.37 -9.14 -11.85
CA VAL A 9 5.73 -9.56 -11.46
C VAL A 9 6.11 -8.97 -10.11
N LEU A 10 5.84 -7.68 -9.87
CA LEU A 10 6.07 -7.03 -8.58
C LEU A 10 5.28 -7.70 -7.46
N ALA A 11 3.99 -8.00 -7.69
CA ALA A 11 3.16 -8.67 -6.70
C ALA A 11 3.68 -10.08 -6.36
N VAL A 12 4.07 -10.86 -7.38
CA VAL A 12 4.66 -12.19 -7.20
C VAL A 12 5.98 -12.10 -6.44
N LEU A 13 6.85 -11.14 -6.77
CA LEU A 13 8.13 -10.96 -6.10
C LEU A 13 7.97 -10.62 -4.62
N VAL A 14 7.06 -9.67 -4.31
CA VAL A 14 6.73 -9.32 -2.91
C VAL A 14 6.17 -10.54 -2.17
N THR A 15 5.28 -11.30 -2.80
CA THR A 15 4.70 -12.51 -2.18
C THR A 15 5.76 -13.59 -1.94
N ALA A 16 6.65 -13.81 -2.91
CA ALA A 16 7.76 -14.75 -2.78
C ALA A 16 8.70 -14.37 -1.64
N THR A 17 9.05 -13.09 -1.50
CA THR A 17 9.88 -12.63 -0.37
C THR A 17 9.21 -12.86 0.99
N ILE A 18 7.88 -12.75 1.07
CA ILE A 18 7.12 -13.03 2.31
C ILE A 18 7.16 -14.53 2.64
N VAL A 19 6.94 -15.39 1.65
CA VAL A 19 6.98 -16.85 1.82
C VAL A 19 8.37 -17.30 2.27
N VAL A 20 9.42 -16.79 1.62
CA VAL A 20 10.81 -17.06 2.02
C VAL A 20 11.03 -16.62 3.47
N TRP A 21 10.62 -15.41 3.85
CA TRP A 21 10.77 -14.94 5.23
C TRP A 21 10.03 -15.83 6.25
N MET A 22 8.82 -16.28 5.93
CA MET A 22 8.07 -17.21 6.78
C MET A 22 8.79 -18.56 6.97
N LEU A 23 9.40 -19.09 5.92
CA LEU A 23 10.10 -20.39 5.97
C LEU A 23 11.41 -20.32 6.78
N TYR A 24 12.10 -19.18 6.79
CA TYR A 24 13.35 -18.98 7.53
C TYR A 24 13.17 -18.38 8.92
N SER A 25 11.93 -18.05 9.33
CA SER A 25 11.66 -17.50 10.66
C SER A 25 11.53 -18.62 11.70
N GLU A 26 12.65 -19.03 12.30
CA GLU A 26 12.72 -20.09 13.34
C GLU A 26 12.21 -19.65 14.73
N GLY A 27 11.70 -18.43 14.88
CA GLY A 27 11.28 -17.87 16.17
C GLY A 27 9.76 -17.86 16.41
N SER A 28 9.37 -18.06 17.67
CA SER A 28 8.00 -17.85 18.15
C SER A 28 7.44 -16.48 17.72
N ILE A 29 6.12 -16.38 17.58
CA ILE A 29 5.42 -15.15 17.18
C ILE A 29 5.62 -14.08 18.27
N SER A 30 6.73 -13.36 18.19
CA SER A 30 7.05 -12.17 18.97
C SER A 30 6.17 -11.00 18.52
N GLY A 31 5.92 -10.04 19.41
CA GLY A 31 5.23 -8.78 19.06
C GLY A 31 5.84 -8.05 17.86
N LYS A 32 7.16 -8.20 17.63
CA LYS A 32 7.85 -7.67 16.44
C LYS A 32 7.43 -8.39 15.15
N ALA A 33 7.24 -9.71 15.21
CA ALA A 33 6.77 -10.51 14.06
C ALA A 33 5.32 -10.18 13.69
N ILE A 34 4.49 -9.83 14.69
CA ILE A 34 3.11 -9.38 14.47
C ILE A 34 3.08 -8.00 13.78
N GLY A 35 3.92 -7.07 14.26
CA GLY A 35 4.10 -5.75 13.62
C GLY A 35 4.56 -5.90 12.17
N MET A 36 5.62 -6.68 11.96
CA MET A 36 6.03 -7.36 10.73
C MET A 36 4.82 -7.67 9.81
N GLY A 37 4.15 -8.76 10.18
CA GLY A 37 3.05 -9.40 9.47
C GLY A 37 1.92 -8.47 9.09
N SER A 38 1.58 -7.52 9.97
CA SER A 38 0.48 -6.57 9.74
C SER A 38 0.74 -5.66 8.53
N ILE A 39 1.99 -5.21 8.34
CA ILE A 39 2.39 -4.36 7.22
C ILE A 39 2.21 -5.14 5.91
N GLN A 40 2.68 -6.38 5.88
CA GLN A 40 2.61 -7.19 4.67
C GLN A 40 1.18 -7.60 4.35
N LEU A 41 0.34 -7.87 5.35
CA LEU A 41 -1.07 -8.19 5.16
C LEU A 41 -1.83 -7.01 4.52
N VAL A 42 -1.58 -5.78 4.97
CA VAL A 42 -2.17 -4.57 4.37
C VAL A 42 -1.75 -4.41 2.90
N VAL A 43 -0.46 -4.59 2.60
CA VAL A 43 0.06 -4.49 1.22
C VAL A 43 -0.54 -5.58 0.33
N LEU A 44 -0.62 -6.82 0.80
CA LEU A 44 -1.23 -7.94 0.08
C LEU A 44 -2.73 -7.74 -0.14
N ALA A 45 -3.45 -7.28 0.88
CA ALA A 45 -4.88 -6.99 0.77
C ALA A 45 -5.15 -5.90 -0.27
N PHE A 46 -4.33 -4.84 -0.27
CA PHE A 46 -4.42 -3.78 -1.27
C PHE A 46 -4.12 -4.29 -2.67
N ALA A 47 -3.05 -5.08 -2.85
CA ALA A 47 -2.69 -5.69 -4.13
C ALA A 47 -3.80 -6.62 -4.66
N ALA A 48 -4.37 -7.47 -3.80
CA ALA A 48 -5.48 -8.36 -4.14
C ALA A 48 -6.72 -7.58 -4.57
N LEU A 49 -7.06 -6.49 -3.89
CA LEU A 49 -8.19 -5.62 -4.24
C LEU A 49 -8.00 -4.99 -5.63
N VAL A 50 -6.78 -4.52 -5.93
CA VAL A 50 -6.44 -3.96 -7.25
C VAL A 50 -6.55 -5.01 -8.36
N VAL A 51 -6.03 -6.23 -8.13
CA VAL A 51 -6.12 -7.34 -9.09
C VAL A 51 -7.57 -7.75 -9.31
N TYR A 52 -8.34 -7.91 -8.24
CA TYR A 52 -9.77 -8.26 -8.30
C TYR A 52 -10.54 -7.24 -9.14
N ARG A 53 -10.37 -5.94 -8.87
CA ARG A 53 -11.02 -4.87 -9.65
C ARG A 53 -10.66 -4.92 -11.13
N ARG A 54 -9.38 -5.15 -11.45
CA ARG A 54 -8.92 -5.27 -12.85
C ARG A 54 -9.50 -6.50 -13.54
N TRP A 55 -9.64 -7.62 -12.84
CA TRP A 55 -10.27 -8.83 -13.38
C TRP A 55 -11.76 -8.58 -13.63
N THR A 56 -12.51 -8.05 -12.65
CA THR A 56 -13.93 -7.74 -12.84
C THR A 56 -14.15 -6.78 -14.01
N ALA A 57 -13.29 -5.76 -14.18
CA ALA A 57 -13.34 -4.84 -15.32
C ALA A 57 -13.09 -5.54 -16.66
N ALA A 58 -12.09 -6.43 -16.73
CA ALA A 58 -11.78 -7.23 -17.92
C ALA A 58 -12.94 -8.18 -18.29
N LYS A 59 -13.57 -8.80 -17.29
CA LYS A 59 -14.75 -9.68 -17.48
C LYS A 59 -15.94 -8.90 -18.04
N ASN A 60 -16.12 -7.65 -17.62
CA ASN A 60 -17.24 -6.80 -18.02
C ASN A 60 -17.02 -6.06 -19.35
N LYS A 61 -15.94 -6.33 -20.09
CA LYS A 61 -15.55 -5.63 -21.34
C LYS A 61 -15.51 -4.10 -21.22
N LEU A 62 -15.38 -3.58 -20.00
CA LEU A 62 -15.21 -2.15 -19.78
C LEU A 62 -13.80 -1.76 -20.25
N PRO A 63 -13.61 -0.56 -20.82
CA PRO A 63 -12.28 -0.07 -21.13
C PRO A 63 -11.45 -0.13 -19.85
N ALA A 64 -10.33 -0.85 -19.90
CA ALA A 64 -9.49 -1.14 -18.72
C ALA A 64 -8.92 0.11 -18.04
N GLU A 65 -9.05 1.27 -18.69
CA GLU A 65 -8.46 2.55 -18.32
C GLU A 65 -9.41 3.70 -18.69
N ASP A 66 -10.44 3.91 -17.87
CA ASP A 66 -11.25 5.12 -17.90
C ASP A 66 -10.40 6.35 -17.52
N GLU A 67 -10.61 7.49 -18.19
CA GLU A 67 -9.92 8.75 -17.89
C GLU A 67 -10.16 9.19 -16.44
N MET A 68 -11.36 8.94 -15.92
CA MET A 68 -11.70 9.21 -14.52
C MET A 68 -10.87 8.34 -13.57
N SER A 69 -10.69 7.05 -13.88
CA SER A 69 -9.85 6.16 -13.07
C SER A 69 -8.37 6.58 -13.08
N LYS A 70 -7.87 7.09 -14.21
CA LYS A 70 -6.51 7.65 -14.29
C LYS A 70 -6.36 8.92 -13.46
N SER A 71 -7.35 9.81 -13.50
CA SER A 71 -7.31 11.06 -12.77
C SER A 71 -7.36 10.82 -11.25
N ILE A 72 -8.20 9.89 -10.78
CA ILE A 72 -8.28 9.46 -9.38
C ILE A 72 -6.93 8.87 -8.93
N LEU A 73 -6.33 7.99 -9.74
CA LEU A 73 -5.05 7.38 -9.40
C LEU A 73 -3.92 8.43 -9.31
N ARG A 74 -3.83 9.34 -10.28
CA ARG A 74 -2.81 10.41 -10.31
C ARG A 74 -2.97 11.37 -9.13
N ARG A 75 -4.19 11.83 -8.89
CA ARG A 75 -4.49 12.77 -7.79
C ARG A 75 -4.31 12.11 -6.43
N GLY A 76 -4.76 10.87 -6.27
CA GLY A 76 -4.58 10.09 -5.05
C GLY A 76 -3.12 9.80 -4.75
N ALA A 77 -2.32 9.46 -5.76
CA ALA A 77 -0.87 9.31 -5.61
C ALA A 77 -0.19 10.64 -5.20
N ALA A 78 -0.60 11.77 -5.79
CA ALA A 78 -0.04 13.07 -5.44
C ALA A 78 -0.39 13.49 -4.01
N THR A 79 -1.66 13.43 -3.62
CA THR A 79 -2.09 13.82 -2.27
C THR A 79 -1.49 12.92 -1.20
N SER A 80 -1.46 11.60 -1.44
CA SER A 80 -0.83 10.67 -0.50
C SER A 80 0.68 10.90 -0.36
N TYR A 81 1.38 11.25 -1.45
CA TYR A 81 2.80 11.61 -1.38
C TYR A 81 3.04 12.85 -0.52
N TYR A 82 2.28 13.93 -0.73
CA TYR A 82 2.42 15.15 0.08
C TYR A 82 2.11 14.90 1.56
N VAL A 83 1.02 14.19 1.86
CA VAL A 83 0.65 13.87 3.25
C VAL A 83 1.70 12.96 3.90
N SER A 84 2.25 12.01 3.15
CA SER A 84 3.33 11.13 3.63
C SER A 84 4.61 11.90 3.97
N MET A 85 4.94 12.97 3.23
CA MET A 85 6.09 13.82 3.59
C MET A 85 5.92 14.47 4.96
N TYR A 86 4.72 14.98 5.28
CA TYR A 86 4.44 15.56 6.59
C TYR A 86 4.46 14.50 7.71
N MET A 87 3.99 13.29 7.43
CA MET A 87 4.11 12.17 8.37
C MET A 87 5.59 11.84 8.66
N TRP A 88 6.44 11.80 7.64
CA TRP A 88 7.88 11.58 7.82
C TRP A 88 8.56 12.71 8.60
N LEU A 89 8.15 13.96 8.39
CA LEU A 89 8.61 15.09 9.21
C LEU A 89 8.20 14.92 10.68
N ALA A 90 6.98 14.45 10.94
CA ALA A 90 6.55 14.14 12.30
C ALA A 90 7.40 13.02 12.90
N PHE A 91 7.71 11.96 12.15
CA PHE A 91 8.58 10.89 12.62
C PHE A 91 9.98 11.38 12.98
N MET A 92 10.60 12.25 12.17
CA MET A 92 11.89 12.85 12.52
C MET A 92 11.80 13.68 13.79
N PHE A 93 10.72 14.44 13.98
CA PHE A 93 10.55 15.26 15.19
C PHE A 93 10.38 14.42 16.47
N PHE A 94 9.70 13.28 16.36
CA PHE A 94 9.45 12.38 17.48
C PHE A 94 10.47 11.24 17.61
N GLU A 95 11.45 11.14 16.71
CA GLU A 95 12.46 10.07 16.70
C GLU A 95 13.19 9.98 18.05
N GLU A 96 13.58 11.10 18.63
CA GLU A 96 14.29 11.14 19.93
C GLU A 96 13.38 10.86 21.13
N ARG A 97 12.05 10.97 20.96
CA ARG A 97 11.06 10.79 22.03
C ARG A 97 10.52 9.36 22.09
N ILE A 98 10.64 8.62 21.00
CA ILE A 98 10.06 7.30 20.84
C ILE A 98 11.19 6.27 20.84
N ASP A 99 11.24 5.46 21.88
CA ASP A 99 12.24 4.39 22.05
C ASP A 99 11.89 3.17 21.18
N LEU A 100 11.78 3.39 19.87
CA LEU A 100 11.54 2.36 18.87
C LEU A 100 12.83 2.02 18.13
N GLU A 101 13.04 0.72 17.92
CA GLU A 101 14.12 0.25 17.08
C GLU A 101 13.95 0.78 15.64
N ARG A 102 15.05 1.23 15.01
CA ARG A 102 15.02 1.85 13.68
C ARG A 102 14.29 1.01 12.62
N SER A 103 14.45 -0.31 12.67
CA SER A 103 13.76 -1.27 11.78
C SER A 103 12.24 -1.18 11.91
N THR A 104 11.74 -1.03 13.14
CA THR A 104 10.31 -0.90 13.44
C THR A 104 9.80 0.47 13.00
N MET A 105 10.58 1.53 13.19
CA MET A 105 10.22 2.88 12.75
C MET A 105 10.09 2.98 11.23
N ILE A 106 11.03 2.39 10.48
CA ILE A 106 10.97 2.33 9.02
C ILE A 106 9.74 1.53 8.57
N GLY A 107 9.48 0.38 9.20
CA GLY A 107 8.29 -0.43 8.92
C GLY A 107 7.00 0.34 9.16
N ALA A 108 6.90 1.04 10.29
CA ALA A 108 5.77 1.91 10.62
C ALA A 108 5.59 3.03 9.60
N GLY A 109 6.68 3.59 9.07
CA GLY A 109 6.64 4.61 8.03
C GLY A 109 6.09 4.10 6.71
N ILE A 110 6.50 2.90 6.30
CA ILE A 110 5.96 2.25 5.08
C ILE A 110 4.46 1.94 5.25
N LEU A 111 4.06 1.45 6.41
CA LEU A 111 2.65 1.20 6.72
C LEU A 111 1.84 2.49 6.74
N GLY A 112 2.37 3.56 7.35
CA GLY A 112 1.75 4.88 7.35
C GLY A 112 1.53 5.40 5.93
N MET A 113 2.52 5.27 5.04
CA MET A 113 2.38 5.63 3.62
C MET A 113 1.29 4.80 2.93
N ALA A 114 1.22 3.49 3.19
CA ALA A 114 0.19 2.62 2.62
C ALA A 114 -1.22 3.01 3.09
N ILE A 115 -1.38 3.34 4.38
CA ILE A 115 -2.66 3.80 4.94
C ILE A 115 -3.05 5.15 4.34
N ILE A 116 -2.13 6.12 4.31
CA ILE A 116 -2.36 7.46 3.72
C ILE A 116 -2.79 7.32 2.25
N TYR A 117 -2.14 6.43 1.50
CA TYR A 117 -2.53 6.14 0.13
C TYR A 117 -3.94 5.55 0.04
N ALA A 118 -4.27 4.56 0.87
CA ALA A 118 -5.60 3.95 0.88
C ALA A 118 -6.70 4.98 1.23
N LEU A 119 -6.46 5.84 2.22
CA LEU A 119 -7.38 6.91 2.63
C LEU A 119 -7.55 7.95 1.52
N SER A 120 -6.46 8.39 0.92
CA SER A 120 -6.48 9.33 -0.22
C SER A 120 -7.25 8.74 -1.41
N TRP A 121 -7.04 7.46 -1.70
CA TRP A 121 -7.75 6.77 -2.75
C TRP A 121 -9.26 6.68 -2.47
N ILE A 122 -9.66 6.33 -1.24
CA ILE A 122 -11.08 6.31 -0.82
C ILE A 122 -11.70 7.70 -0.94
N TYR A 123 -11.00 8.74 -0.47
CA TYR A 123 -11.44 10.13 -0.55
C TYR A 123 -11.73 10.55 -2.00
N HIS A 124 -10.81 10.29 -2.93
CA HIS A 124 -11.00 10.62 -4.33
C HIS A 124 -12.01 9.72 -5.04
N MET A 125 -12.20 8.48 -4.60
CA MET A 125 -13.16 7.55 -5.19
C MET A 125 -14.61 7.84 -4.79
N TYR A 126 -14.86 8.18 -3.51
CA TYR A 126 -16.22 8.30 -2.96
C TYR A 126 -16.68 9.75 -2.78
N ILE A 127 -15.86 10.61 -2.17
CA ILE A 127 -16.30 11.96 -1.79
C ILE A 127 -16.29 12.91 -2.99
N ARG A 128 -15.27 12.83 -3.83
CA ARG A 128 -15.19 13.72 -5.01
C ARG A 128 -16.19 13.33 -6.09
N ARG A 129 -16.55 12.04 -6.17
CA ARG A 129 -17.57 11.54 -7.12
C ARG A 129 -18.97 12.10 -6.85
N SER A 130 -19.26 12.61 -5.66
CA SER A 130 -20.58 13.19 -5.35
C SER A 130 -20.69 14.69 -5.65
N HIS A 131 -19.59 15.35 -6.01
CA HIS A 131 -19.52 16.80 -6.19
C HIS A 131 -19.27 17.24 -7.64
N ASP A 132 -19.03 16.30 -8.56
CA ASP A 132 -18.98 16.49 -10.02
C ASP A 132 -20.15 15.73 -10.66
#